data_AF-A0A9N9E617-F1
#
_entry.id   AF-A0A9N9E617-F1
#
_cell.length_a   1.000
_cell.length_b   1.000
_cell.length_c   1.000
_cell.angle_alpha   90.00
_cell.angle_beta   90.00
_cell.angle_gamma   90.00
#
_symmetry.space_group_name_H-M   'P 1'
#
loop_
_entity.id
_entity.type
_entity.pdbx_description
1 polymer ?
#
loop_
_entity_poly.entity_id
_entity_poly.type
_entity_poly.pdbx_seq_one_letter_code
_entity_poly.pdbx_strand_id
1 'polypeptide(L)'
;MGFGIFVAIFRFLQSYYPDLDRLNLKTLHKEKIKEWNIKLQEYLKNKQLKQEAELQDKLIKEINDKWLPGFEYLYDFEYGIEGHKGDLIFADNNGFLVAVETKRSGYTPKQIMKNRKKAKEQAIKYRNLLMEKTKNDLSVITVLGVCFIDTYSKKNKRFPIDIDHQIYELIHEFSPNSDKKSIVQTIGEETYNRLSEEIDSDEKPQKITDGLENIDLS
;
A
#
# COMPACT_ATOMS: atom_id res chain seq x y z
N MET A 1 20.46 6.37 6.12
CA MET A 1 20.33 6.80 4.70
C MET A 1 18.91 6.66 4.14
N GLY A 2 17.94 6.02 4.81
CA GLY A 2 16.64 5.66 4.19
C GLY A 2 15.44 6.61 4.39
N PHE A 3 15.47 7.57 5.32
CA PHE A 3 14.28 8.39 5.61
C PHE A 3 14.06 9.54 4.60
N GLY A 4 15.14 10.19 4.17
CA GLY A 4 15.07 11.34 3.25
C GLY A 4 14.53 11.00 1.85
N ILE A 5 14.76 9.76 1.37
CA ILE A 5 14.30 9.36 0.04
C ILE A 5 12.78 9.20 0.00
N PHE A 6 12.15 8.69 1.06
CA PHE A 6 10.68 8.62 1.13
C PHE A 6 10.07 10.02 1.14
N VAL A 7 10.62 10.96 1.90
CA VAL A 7 10.15 12.36 1.91
C VAL A 7 10.23 12.98 0.51
N ALA A 8 11.33 12.77 -0.21
CA ALA A 8 11.49 13.26 -1.58
C ALA A 8 10.46 12.63 -2.54
N ILE A 9 10.26 11.30 -2.46
CA ILE A 9 9.26 10.58 -3.25
C ILE A 9 7.84 11.11 -2.97
N PHE A 10 7.46 11.29 -1.70
CA PHE A 10 6.15 11.83 -1.32
C PHE A 10 5.90 13.21 -1.93
N ARG A 11 6.87 14.11 -1.78
CA ARG A 11 6.76 15.48 -2.31
C ARG A 11 6.64 15.48 -3.84
N PHE A 12 7.41 14.63 -4.51
CA PHE A 12 7.34 14.47 -5.96
C PHE A 12 5.97 13.97 -6.41
N LEU A 13 5.47 12.88 -5.83
CA LEU A 13 4.18 12.30 -6.21
C LEU A 13 3.02 13.26 -5.98
N GLN A 14 3.00 13.94 -4.84
CA GLN A 14 1.96 14.92 -4.53
C GLN A 14 1.98 16.11 -5.50
N SER A 15 3.17 16.51 -5.97
CA SER A 15 3.33 17.67 -6.85
C SER A 15 3.01 17.35 -8.32
N TYR A 16 3.32 16.14 -8.78
CA TYR A 16 3.29 15.80 -10.21
C TYR A 16 2.24 14.76 -10.59
N TYR A 17 1.73 13.99 -9.62
CA TYR A 17 0.80 12.89 -9.86
C TYR A 17 -0.33 12.85 -8.82
N PRO A 18 -1.12 13.93 -8.65
CA PRO A 18 -2.17 14.00 -7.63
C PRO A 18 -3.32 13.00 -7.84
N ASP A 19 -3.47 12.47 -9.07
CA ASP A 19 -4.59 11.61 -9.47
C ASP A 19 -4.13 10.21 -9.91
N LEU A 20 -2.96 9.73 -9.45
CA LEU A 20 -2.43 8.44 -9.87
C LEU A 20 -3.43 7.31 -9.59
N ASP A 21 -4.10 6.86 -10.66
CA ASP A 21 -4.95 5.69 -10.79
C ASP A 21 -6.18 5.52 -9.86
N ARG A 22 -6.71 6.62 -9.34
CA ARG A 22 -7.88 6.64 -8.44
C ARG A 22 -9.12 5.91 -8.96
N LEU A 23 -9.40 5.98 -10.26
CA LEU A 23 -10.58 5.35 -10.87
C LEU A 23 -10.46 3.82 -10.95
N ASN A 24 -9.27 3.32 -11.25
CA ASN A 24 -9.01 1.88 -11.33
C ASN A 24 -9.08 1.25 -9.93
N LEU A 25 -8.48 1.89 -8.92
CA LEU A 25 -8.56 1.42 -7.54
C LEU A 25 -10.00 1.38 -7.00
N LYS A 26 -10.81 2.38 -7.31
CA LYS A 26 -12.23 2.40 -6.93
C LYS A 26 -13.03 1.26 -7.57
N THR A 27 -12.74 0.94 -8.83
CA THR A 27 -13.40 -0.15 -9.55
C THR A 27 -13.01 -1.49 -8.94
N LEU A 28 -11.71 -1.73 -8.80
CA LEU A 28 -11.15 -2.92 -8.15
C LEU A 28 -11.70 -3.13 -6.74
N HIS A 29 -11.75 -2.06 -5.94
CA HIS A 29 -12.33 -2.12 -4.60
C HIS A 29 -13.77 -2.63 -4.61
N LYS A 30 -14.62 -2.09 -5.49
CA LYS A 30 -16.03 -2.54 -5.59
C LYS A 30 -16.13 -4.01 -5.98
N GLU A 31 -15.27 -4.48 -6.86
CA GLU A 31 -15.21 -5.89 -7.27
C GLU A 31 -14.78 -6.76 -6.09
N LYS A 32 -13.70 -6.40 -5.40
CA LYS A 32 -13.19 -7.13 -4.24
C LYS A 32 -14.15 -7.14 -3.06
N ILE A 33 -14.93 -6.08 -2.85
CA ILE A 33 -16.00 -6.06 -1.85
C ILE A 33 -17.13 -7.03 -2.23
N LYS A 34 -17.50 -7.14 -3.51
CA LYS A 34 -18.49 -8.13 -3.95
C LYS A 34 -18.00 -9.55 -3.72
N GLU A 35 -16.76 -9.85 -4.09
CA GLU A 35 -16.12 -11.16 -3.85
C GLU A 35 -16.06 -11.47 -2.34
N TRP A 36 -15.64 -10.49 -1.53
CA TRP A 36 -15.58 -10.61 -0.08
C TRP A 36 -16.94 -10.95 0.52
N ASN A 37 -18.00 -10.24 0.11
CA ASN A 37 -19.35 -10.47 0.63
C ASN A 37 -19.84 -11.90 0.36
N ILE A 38 -19.48 -12.48 -0.80
CA ILE A 38 -19.80 -13.88 -1.12
C ILE A 38 -19.01 -14.82 -0.18
N LYS A 39 -17.68 -14.67 -0.10
CA LYS A 39 -16.85 -15.52 0.78
C LYS A 39 -17.23 -15.39 2.26
N LEU A 40 -17.60 -14.18 2.70
CA LEU A 40 -18.04 -13.94 4.07
C LEU A 40 -19.25 -14.82 4.42
N GLN A 41 -20.23 -14.97 3.52
CA GLN A 41 -21.37 -15.87 3.76
C GLN A 41 -20.94 -17.33 3.93
N GLU A 42 -19.88 -17.76 3.24
CA GLU A 42 -19.32 -19.11 3.41
C GLU A 42 -18.60 -19.24 4.76
N TYR A 43 -17.81 -18.24 5.15
CA TYR A 43 -17.07 -18.25 6.42
C TYR A 43 -17.96 -18.15 7.64
N LEU A 44 -19.06 -17.41 7.55
CA LEU A 44 -20.04 -17.33 8.64
C LEU A 44 -20.73 -18.67 8.93
N LYS A 45 -20.80 -19.60 7.96
CA LYS A 45 -21.32 -20.96 8.16
C LYS A 45 -20.32 -21.86 8.90
N ASN A 46 -19.03 -21.56 8.82
CA ASN A 46 -17.98 -22.31 9.51
C ASN A 46 -17.63 -21.64 10.86
N LYS A 47 -17.98 -22.30 11.98
CA LYS A 47 -17.73 -21.77 13.33
C LYS A 47 -16.25 -21.43 13.61
N GLN A 48 -15.30 -22.12 12.99
CA GLN A 48 -13.87 -21.86 13.20
C GLN A 48 -13.42 -20.59 12.48
N LEU A 49 -13.93 -20.35 11.26
CA LEU A 49 -13.55 -19.21 10.42
C LEU A 49 -14.34 -17.94 10.78
N LYS A 50 -15.56 -18.11 11.27
CA LYS A 50 -16.51 -17.02 11.55
C LYS A 50 -15.88 -15.86 12.33
N GLN A 51 -15.14 -16.12 13.40
CA GLN A 51 -14.61 -15.05 14.26
C GLN A 51 -13.53 -14.21 13.57
N GLU A 52 -12.69 -14.84 12.74
CA GLU A 52 -11.63 -14.16 12.00
C GLU A 52 -12.23 -13.40 10.80
N ALA A 53 -13.22 -14.00 10.12
CA ALA A 53 -13.97 -13.34 9.07
C ALA A 53 -14.75 -12.10 9.57
N GLU A 54 -15.39 -12.17 10.75
CA GLU A 54 -16.04 -11.01 11.38
C GLU A 54 -15.03 -9.91 11.74
N LEU A 55 -13.81 -10.29 12.14
CA LEU A 55 -12.74 -9.34 12.41
C LEU A 55 -12.27 -8.63 11.14
N GLN A 56 -12.08 -9.39 10.06
CA GLN A 56 -11.70 -8.89 8.74
C GLN A 56 -12.78 -8.00 8.13
N ASP A 57 -14.04 -8.41 8.17
CA ASP A 57 -15.18 -7.63 7.68
C ASP A 57 -15.29 -6.27 8.39
N LYS A 58 -15.12 -6.30 9.72
CA LYS A 58 -15.10 -5.07 10.51
C LYS A 58 -13.89 -4.20 10.17
N LEU A 59 -12.72 -4.79 9.91
CA LEU A 59 -11.54 -4.03 9.51
C LEU A 59 -11.75 -3.37 8.15
N ILE A 60 -12.27 -4.10 7.15
CA ILE A 60 -12.59 -3.56 5.82
C ILE A 60 -13.49 -2.31 5.91
N LYS A 61 -14.50 -2.35 6.79
CA LYS A 61 -15.44 -1.23 6.97
C LYS A 61 -14.86 -0.03 7.73
N GLU A 62 -13.89 -0.27 8.62
CA GLU A 62 -13.32 0.76 9.50
C GLU A 62 -11.90 1.18 9.09
N ILE A 63 -11.34 0.65 8.00
CA ILE A 63 -9.93 0.78 7.66
C ILE A 63 -9.51 2.23 7.55
N ASN A 64 -10.20 3.01 6.73
CA ASN A 64 -9.90 4.42 6.49
C ASN A 64 -10.25 5.29 7.71
N ASP A 65 -11.43 5.09 8.29
CA ASP A 65 -11.93 6.00 9.33
C ASP A 65 -11.20 5.88 10.67
N LYS A 66 -10.58 4.72 10.95
CA LYS A 66 -10.12 4.40 12.30
C LYS A 66 -8.73 3.80 12.37
N TRP A 67 -8.37 2.93 11.44
CA TRP A 67 -7.21 2.06 11.63
C TRP A 67 -6.00 2.54 10.83
N LEU A 68 -6.20 2.86 9.56
CA LEU A 68 -5.21 3.29 8.59
C LEU A 68 -5.81 4.39 7.68
N PRO A 69 -6.06 5.61 8.18
CA PRO A 69 -6.49 6.72 7.34
C PRO A 69 -5.63 6.90 6.08
N GLY A 70 -6.28 7.04 4.93
CA GLY A 70 -5.68 7.09 3.60
C GLY A 70 -5.73 5.76 2.84
N PHE A 71 -5.79 4.62 3.54
CA PHE A 71 -5.89 3.30 2.92
C PHE A 71 -7.36 2.88 2.77
N GLU A 72 -8.02 3.38 1.73
CA GLU A 72 -9.47 3.25 1.54
C GLU A 72 -9.90 2.08 0.65
N TYR A 73 -9.00 1.54 -0.19
CA TYR A 73 -9.35 0.51 -1.15
C TYR A 73 -8.92 -0.86 -0.68
N LEU A 74 -9.88 -1.78 -0.60
CA LEU A 74 -9.57 -3.22 -0.58
C LEU A 74 -9.00 -3.63 -1.94
N TYR A 75 -7.69 -3.87 -2.00
CA TYR A 75 -6.94 -4.22 -3.21
C TYR A 75 -7.04 -5.72 -3.50
N ASP A 76 -6.86 -6.53 -2.45
CA ASP A 76 -7.09 -7.97 -2.52
C ASP A 76 -7.33 -8.53 -1.13
N PHE A 77 -7.75 -9.79 -1.06
CA PHE A 77 -7.87 -10.53 0.19
C PHE A 77 -7.53 -11.99 -0.06
N GLU A 78 -7.04 -12.67 0.97
CA GLU A 78 -6.66 -14.08 0.87
C GLU A 78 -5.56 -14.38 -0.14
N TYR A 79 -4.74 -13.37 -0.45
CA TYR A 79 -3.63 -13.50 -1.38
C TYR A 79 -2.62 -14.50 -0.85
N GLY A 80 -2.22 -15.46 -1.68
CA GLY A 80 -1.22 -16.42 -1.28
C GLY A 80 -0.34 -16.96 -2.40
N ILE A 81 0.91 -17.24 -2.02
CA ILE A 81 1.93 -17.91 -2.83
C ILE A 81 2.50 -19.05 -1.98
N GLU A 82 2.65 -20.23 -2.57
CA GLU A 82 3.34 -21.38 -1.95
C GLU A 82 2.81 -21.76 -0.55
N GLY A 83 1.48 -21.76 -0.37
CA GLY A 83 0.85 -22.17 0.90
C GLY A 83 0.88 -21.11 2.00
N HIS A 84 1.44 -19.92 1.74
CA HIS A 84 1.33 -18.77 2.61
C HIS A 84 0.21 -17.86 2.12
N LYS A 85 -0.77 -17.61 3.00
CA LYS A 85 -1.97 -16.82 2.72
C LYS A 85 -1.99 -15.64 3.67
N GLY A 86 -1.96 -14.42 3.12
CA GLY A 86 -2.22 -13.21 3.88
C GLY A 86 -3.71 -12.88 3.87
N ASP A 87 -4.17 -12.09 4.83
CA ASP A 87 -5.60 -11.88 5.03
C ASP A 87 -6.17 -10.81 4.10
N LEU A 88 -5.62 -9.60 4.16
CA LEU A 88 -6.14 -8.42 3.46
C LEU A 88 -5.00 -7.58 2.90
N ILE A 89 -5.20 -7.02 1.70
CA ILE A 89 -4.37 -5.97 1.11
C ILE A 89 -5.22 -4.74 0.95
N PHE A 90 -4.77 -3.63 1.52
CA PHE A 90 -5.35 -2.32 1.26
C PHE A 90 -4.40 -1.47 0.42
N ALA A 91 -4.97 -0.55 -0.37
CA ALA A 91 -4.24 0.41 -1.17
C ALA A 91 -4.67 1.84 -0.83
N ASP A 92 -3.73 2.77 -0.96
CA ASP A 92 -4.01 4.21 -1.03
C ASP A 92 -3.98 4.71 -2.47
N ASN A 93 -4.31 5.99 -2.69
CA ASN A 93 -4.30 6.61 -4.02
C ASN A 93 -2.88 6.93 -4.54
N ASN A 94 -1.83 6.71 -3.76
CA ASN A 94 -0.47 7.07 -4.14
C ASN A 94 0.36 5.85 -4.54
N GLY A 95 -0.19 4.64 -4.50
CA GLY A 95 0.55 3.42 -4.83
C GLY A 95 1.23 2.77 -3.62
N PHE A 96 0.81 3.09 -2.40
CA PHE A 96 1.20 2.34 -1.20
C PHE A 96 0.22 1.20 -0.97
N LEU A 97 0.76 0.01 -0.72
CA LEU A 97 -0.01 -1.14 -0.28
C LEU A 97 0.23 -1.40 1.20
N VAL A 98 -0.79 -1.90 1.89
CA VAL A 98 -0.66 -2.45 3.25
C VAL A 98 -1.09 -3.91 3.23
N ALA A 99 -0.15 -4.80 3.51
CA ALA A 99 -0.37 -6.22 3.76
C ALA A 99 -0.75 -6.42 5.23
N VAL A 100 -2.01 -6.79 5.48
CA VAL A 100 -2.56 -6.97 6.82
C VAL A 100 -2.69 -8.46 7.17
N GLU A 101 -2.13 -8.84 8.32
CA GLU A 101 -2.45 -10.09 9.01
C GLU A 101 -3.39 -9.79 10.19
N THR A 102 -4.53 -10.48 10.24
CA THR A 102 -5.47 -10.42 11.36
C THR A 102 -5.25 -11.60 12.30
N LYS A 103 -5.41 -11.37 13.61
CA LYS A 103 -5.38 -12.48 14.58
C LYS A 103 -6.24 -12.26 15.78
N ARG A 104 -6.88 -13.32 16.25
CA ARG A 104 -7.46 -13.40 17.58
C ARG A 104 -6.35 -13.71 18.60
N SER A 105 -6.30 -12.97 19.69
CA SER A 105 -5.22 -13.15 20.68
C SER A 105 -5.31 -14.46 21.47
N GLY A 106 -6.47 -15.11 21.52
CA GLY A 106 -6.69 -16.26 22.39
C GLY A 106 -6.91 -15.87 23.86
N TYR A 107 -7.30 -16.86 24.69
CA TYR A 107 -7.91 -16.68 26.01
C TYR A 107 -6.91 -16.56 27.16
N THR A 108 -5.69 -17.08 26.98
CA THR A 108 -4.66 -17.11 28.03
C THR A 108 -3.46 -16.21 27.68
N PRO A 109 -2.71 -15.67 28.67
CA PRO A 109 -1.53 -14.84 28.40
C PRO A 109 -0.50 -15.50 27.47
N LYS A 110 -0.29 -16.81 27.61
CA LYS A 110 0.62 -17.59 26.75
C LYS A 110 0.12 -17.66 25.30
N GLN A 111 -1.18 -17.85 25.09
CA GLN A 111 -1.78 -17.80 23.75
C GLN A 111 -1.69 -16.39 23.15
N ILE A 112 -1.95 -15.35 23.95
CA ILE A 112 -1.85 -13.95 23.53
C ILE A 112 -0.45 -13.64 23.01
N MET A 113 0.59 -14.01 23.77
CA MET A 113 1.97 -13.78 23.35
C MET A 113 2.33 -14.58 22.10
N LYS A 114 1.93 -15.86 22.04
CA LYS A 114 2.19 -16.74 20.88
C LYS A 114 1.52 -16.20 19.62
N ASN A 115 0.25 -15.85 19.69
CA ASN A 115 -0.52 -15.36 18.55
C ASN A 115 -0.03 -13.98 18.08
N ARG A 116 0.38 -13.11 19.03
CA ARG A 116 1.03 -11.84 18.68
C ARG A 116 2.33 -12.04 17.92
N LYS A 117 3.19 -12.96 18.37
CA LYS A 117 4.44 -13.27 17.69
C LYS A 117 4.18 -13.81 16.28
N LYS A 118 3.27 -14.77 16.15
CA LYS A 118 2.87 -15.31 14.85
C LYS A 118 2.32 -14.26 13.89
N ALA A 119 1.41 -13.40 14.38
CA ALA A 119 0.82 -12.36 13.54
C ALA A 119 1.87 -11.38 13.01
N LYS A 120 2.88 -11.04 13.82
CA LYS A 120 4.02 -10.22 13.37
C LYS A 120 4.85 -10.92 12.31
N GLU A 121 5.23 -12.18 12.54
CA GLU A 121 6.03 -12.97 11.59
C GLU A 121 5.30 -13.14 10.26
N GLN A 122 4.00 -13.42 10.30
CA GLN A 122 3.16 -13.55 9.11
C GLN A 122 3.02 -12.21 8.36
N ALA A 123 2.76 -11.11 9.06
CA ALA A 123 2.68 -9.79 8.43
C ALA A 123 4.00 -9.40 7.73
N ILE A 124 5.16 -9.65 8.36
CA ILE A 124 6.48 -9.40 7.74
C ILE A 124 6.66 -10.27 6.50
N LYS A 125 6.37 -11.57 6.61
CA LYS A 125 6.51 -12.50 5.49
C LYS A 125 5.62 -12.10 4.31
N TYR A 126 4.37 -11.77 4.60
CA TYR A 126 3.39 -11.39 3.61
C TYR A 126 3.78 -10.09 2.90
N ARG A 127 4.20 -9.07 3.66
CA ARG A 127 4.75 -7.82 3.13
C ARG A 127 5.91 -8.08 2.17
N ASN A 128 6.87 -8.94 2.54
CA ASN A 128 8.02 -9.24 1.69
C ASN A 128 7.64 -9.97 0.41
N LEU A 129 6.71 -10.94 0.49
CA LEU A 129 6.20 -11.64 -0.70
C LEU A 129 5.48 -10.68 -1.66
N LEU A 130 4.65 -9.79 -1.12
CA LEU A 130 3.95 -8.81 -1.93
C LEU A 130 4.91 -7.82 -2.58
N MET A 131 5.92 -7.34 -1.85
CA MET A 131 6.97 -6.49 -2.44
C MET A 131 7.71 -7.16 -3.58
N GLU A 132 8.10 -8.43 -3.42
CA GLU A 132 8.82 -9.16 -4.46
C GLU A 132 7.93 -9.33 -5.71
N LYS A 133 6.62 -9.54 -5.52
CA LYS A 133 5.66 -9.64 -6.61
C LYS A 133 5.50 -8.32 -7.36
N THR A 134 5.41 -7.22 -6.63
CA THR A 134 5.13 -5.88 -7.20
C THR A 134 6.38 -5.10 -7.53
N LYS A 135 7.58 -5.69 -7.43
CA LYS A 135 8.86 -4.97 -7.65
C LYS A 135 9.01 -4.33 -9.04
N ASN A 136 8.31 -4.88 -10.04
CA ASN A 136 8.31 -4.37 -11.41
C ASN A 136 7.03 -3.60 -11.76
N ASP A 137 6.09 -3.50 -10.80
CA ASP A 137 4.85 -2.75 -10.98
C ASP A 137 5.11 -1.30 -10.57
N LEU A 138 5.23 -0.42 -11.57
CA LEU A 138 5.52 0.99 -11.37
C LEU A 138 4.38 1.75 -10.68
N SER A 139 3.18 1.17 -10.61
CA SER A 139 2.06 1.74 -9.84
C SER A 139 2.19 1.51 -8.33
N VAL A 140 3.10 0.62 -7.90
CA VAL A 140 3.33 0.30 -6.49
C VAL A 140 4.68 0.84 -6.04
N ILE A 141 4.67 1.80 -5.13
CA ILE A 141 5.89 2.38 -4.55
C ILE A 141 6.50 1.42 -3.54
N THR A 142 5.67 0.94 -2.61
CA THR A 142 6.11 0.03 -1.55
C THR A 142 4.94 -0.65 -0.85
N VAL A 143 5.27 -1.62 -0.01
CA VAL A 143 4.32 -2.39 0.79
C VAL A 143 4.68 -2.30 2.26
N LEU A 144 3.69 -2.00 3.09
CA LEU A 144 3.78 -1.96 4.54
C LEU A 144 3.22 -3.25 5.15
N GLY A 145 3.87 -3.77 6.19
CA GLY A 145 3.37 -4.90 6.96
C GLY A 145 2.62 -4.41 8.19
N VAL A 146 1.38 -4.86 8.35
CA VAL A 146 0.56 -4.52 9.53
C VAL A 146 -0.02 -5.78 10.14
N CYS A 147 0.02 -5.88 11.46
CA CYS A 147 -0.75 -6.88 12.17
C CYS A 147 -1.89 -6.23 12.97
N PHE A 148 -3.06 -6.85 12.88
CA PHE A 148 -4.28 -6.41 13.52
C PHE A 148 -4.78 -7.47 14.50
N ILE A 149 -4.66 -7.19 15.79
CA ILE A 149 -4.86 -8.20 16.82
C ILE A 149 -6.04 -7.82 17.70
N ASP A 150 -7.03 -8.70 17.72
CA ASP A 150 -8.19 -8.57 18.57
C ASP A 150 -7.96 -9.29 19.91
N THR A 151 -7.86 -8.51 20.97
CA THR A 151 -7.79 -8.98 22.36
C THR A 151 -9.14 -8.69 23.03
N TYR A 152 -9.61 -9.57 23.93
CA TYR A 152 -10.96 -9.53 24.59
C TYR A 152 -11.60 -8.16 24.82
N SER A 153 -10.80 -7.14 25.16
CA SER A 153 -11.25 -5.79 25.45
C SER A 153 -10.75 -4.72 24.47
N LYS A 154 -9.79 -5.02 23.59
CA LYS A 154 -9.14 -4.04 22.71
C LYS A 154 -8.65 -4.65 21.40
N LYS A 155 -8.89 -3.94 20.31
CA LYS A 155 -8.25 -4.21 19.02
C LYS A 155 -6.99 -3.35 18.93
N ASN A 156 -5.89 -3.93 18.45
CA ASN A 156 -4.61 -3.25 18.35
C ASN A 156 -4.04 -3.41 16.94
N LYS A 157 -3.79 -2.28 16.27
CA LYS A 157 -2.92 -2.19 15.09
C LYS A 157 -1.46 -2.12 15.55
N ARG A 158 -0.55 -2.83 14.87
CA ARG A 158 0.90 -2.67 15.03
C ARG A 158 1.62 -2.84 13.70
N PHE A 159 2.68 -2.06 13.53
CA PHE A 159 3.70 -2.27 12.51
C PHE A 159 4.79 -3.18 13.11
N PRO A 160 5.06 -4.36 12.54
CA PRO A 160 6.11 -5.24 13.03
C PRO A 160 7.53 -4.72 12.76
N ILE A 161 7.69 -3.86 11.76
CA ILE A 161 8.97 -3.28 11.33
C ILE A 161 8.89 -1.75 11.49
N ASP A 162 9.93 -1.16 12.08
CA ASP A 162 9.95 0.29 12.38
C ASP A 162 9.89 1.16 11.12
N ILE A 163 10.52 0.72 10.01
CA ILE A 163 10.48 1.47 8.75
C ILE A 163 9.07 1.57 8.17
N ASP A 164 8.26 0.51 8.29
CA ASP A 164 6.87 0.52 7.82
C ASP A 164 6.04 1.53 8.62
N HIS A 165 6.31 1.65 9.93
CA HIS A 165 5.69 2.67 10.78
C HIS A 165 6.12 4.09 10.36
N GLN A 166 7.42 4.31 10.13
CA GLN A 166 7.93 5.61 9.70
C GLN A 166 7.35 6.06 8.36
N ILE A 167 7.25 5.15 7.38
CA ILE A 167 6.62 5.44 6.09
C ILE A 167 5.14 5.77 6.28
N TYR A 168 4.44 5.01 7.12
CA TYR A 168 3.03 5.29 7.42
C TYR A 168 2.79 6.68 8.03
N GLU A 169 3.61 7.10 9.00
CA GLU A 169 3.50 8.44 9.59
C GLU A 169 3.73 9.53 8.54
N LEU A 170 4.65 9.33 7.59
CA LEU A 170 4.86 10.24 6.47
C LEU A 170 3.63 10.32 5.55
N ILE A 171 3.04 9.18 5.17
CA ILE A 171 1.78 9.16 4.38
C ILE A 171 0.72 10.02 5.08
N HIS A 172 0.61 9.88 6.40
CA HIS A 172 -0.40 10.58 7.18
C HIS A 172 -0.11 12.09 7.29
N GLU A 173 1.14 12.48 7.48
CA GLU A 173 1.56 13.88 7.58
C GLU A 173 1.29 14.63 6.27
N PHE A 174 1.61 14.03 5.12
CA PHE A 174 1.48 14.63 3.79
C PHE A 174 0.11 14.41 3.13
N SER A 175 -0.83 13.75 3.80
CA SER A 175 -2.18 13.55 3.28
C SER A 175 -2.91 14.91 3.13
N PRO A 176 -3.58 15.19 2.00
CA PRO A 176 -4.22 16.49 1.73
C PRO A 176 -5.37 16.86 2.68
N ASN A 177 -5.78 15.95 3.57
CA ASN A 177 -6.75 16.20 4.64
C ASN A 177 -6.11 16.57 5.99
N SER A 178 -4.78 16.68 6.07
CA SER A 178 -4.12 17.19 7.28
C SER A 178 -4.17 18.73 7.25
N ASP A 179 -4.90 19.32 8.20
CA ASP A 179 -4.96 20.78 8.39
C ASP A 179 -3.60 21.33 8.86
N LYS A 180 -2.55 21.34 8.03
CA LYS A 180 -1.29 22.04 8.33
C LYS A 180 -0.61 22.65 7.09
N LYS A 181 -0.88 23.95 6.95
CA LYS A 181 0.05 25.06 6.61
C LYS A 181 1.52 24.65 6.31
N SER A 182 1.92 24.95 5.06
CA SER A 182 3.26 25.38 4.62
C SER A 182 4.47 24.61 5.15
N ILE A 183 5.00 23.70 4.34
CA ILE A 183 6.40 23.26 4.42
C ILE A 183 7.04 23.39 3.02
N VAL A 184 7.05 24.62 2.52
CA VAL A 184 8.05 25.03 1.52
C VAL A 184 9.26 25.49 2.32
N GLN A 185 10.24 24.60 2.52
CA GLN A 185 11.66 24.87 2.84
C GLN A 185 12.29 23.64 3.49
N THR A 186 12.74 22.66 2.70
CA THR A 186 13.76 21.70 3.17
C THR A 186 14.53 20.99 2.06
N ILE A 187 14.32 21.36 0.80
CA ILE A 187 15.27 21.03 -0.25
C ILE A 187 16.13 22.28 -0.36
N GLY A 188 17.39 22.22 0.08
CA GLY A 188 18.33 23.31 -0.19
C GLY A 188 18.41 23.51 -1.71
N GLU A 189 18.46 24.75 -2.16
CA GLU A 189 18.43 25.12 -3.59
C GLU A 189 19.39 24.28 -4.45
N GLU A 190 20.52 23.83 -3.89
CA GLU A 190 21.47 22.95 -4.57
C GLU A 190 20.88 21.60 -5.02
N THR A 191 19.98 20.99 -4.23
CA THR A 191 19.38 19.69 -4.59
C THR A 191 18.25 19.86 -5.59
N TYR A 192 17.52 20.97 -5.53
CA TYR A 192 16.51 21.31 -6.54
C TYR A 192 17.20 21.56 -7.90
N ASN A 193 18.23 22.42 -7.92
CA ASN A 193 18.95 22.75 -9.15
C ASN A 193 19.64 21.53 -9.79
N ARG A 194 20.19 20.61 -8.98
CA ARG A 194 20.76 19.36 -9.50
C ARG A 194 19.72 18.45 -10.18
N LEU A 195 18.51 18.36 -9.63
CA LEU A 195 17.42 17.59 -10.24
C LEU A 195 16.89 18.24 -11.51
N SER A 196 16.91 19.58 -11.61
CA SER A 196 16.53 20.30 -12.82
C SER A 196 17.57 20.15 -13.94
N GLU A 197 18.85 20.20 -13.59
CA GLU A 197 19.96 20.07 -14.55
C GLU A 197 20.05 18.67 -15.15
N GLU A 198 19.71 17.61 -14.40
CA GLU A 198 19.66 16.23 -14.92
C GLU A 198 18.46 15.93 -15.84
N ILE A 199 17.41 16.76 -15.82
CA ILE A 199 16.22 16.58 -16.68
C ILE A 199 16.38 17.32 -18.03
N ASP A 200 17.21 18.36 -18.09
CA ASP A 200 17.44 19.16 -19.31
C ASP A 200 18.62 18.68 -20.18
N SER A 201 19.34 17.62 -19.76
CA SER A 201 20.37 16.98 -20.57
C SER A 201 20.09 15.49 -20.78
N ASP A 202 19.22 15.15 -21.73
CA ASP A 202 19.58 14.17 -22.76
C ASP A 202 18.55 14.12 -23.92
N GLU A 203 19.09 14.47 -25.09
CA GLU A 203 18.70 14.18 -26.47
C GLU A 203 17.26 14.47 -26.97
N LYS A 204 17.15 15.63 -27.65
CA LYS A 204 16.13 15.88 -28.68
C LYS A 204 16.10 14.73 -29.71
N PRO A 205 14.93 14.14 -30.05
CA PRO A 205 14.85 13.26 -31.20
C PRO A 205 15.16 14.05 -32.48
N GLN A 206 16.21 13.63 -33.20
CA GLN A 206 16.47 14.11 -34.55
C GLN A 206 15.28 13.76 -35.45
N LYS A 207 14.61 14.80 -35.97
CA LYS A 207 13.76 14.69 -37.14
C LYS A 207 14.61 14.18 -38.31
N ILE A 208 14.34 12.96 -38.77
CA ILE A 208 14.72 12.53 -40.11
C ILE A 208 13.56 12.95 -41.03
N THR A 209 13.78 14.03 -41.77
CA THR A 209 12.96 14.41 -42.93
C THR A 209 13.87 14.47 -44.16
N ASP A 210 13.36 13.88 -45.24
CA ASP A 210 13.78 13.92 -46.65
C ASP A 210 14.96 13.00 -47.03
N GLY A 211 14.89 12.14 -48.05
CA GLY A 211 13.86 11.83 -49.03
C GLY A 211 14.43 10.82 -50.04
N LEU A 212 13.62 9.87 -50.50
CA LEU A 212 13.88 9.06 -51.71
C LEU A 212 12.54 8.64 -52.30
N GLU A 213 11.81 9.64 -52.81
CA GLU A 213 10.96 9.45 -53.98
C GLU A 213 11.89 9.22 -55.18
N ASN A 214 11.78 8.04 -55.80
CA ASN A 214 11.95 7.76 -57.23
C ASN A 214 12.06 6.24 -57.41
N ILE A 215 10.91 5.58 -57.56
CA ILE A 215 10.83 4.28 -58.22
C ILE A 215 10.17 4.54 -59.56
N ASP A 216 10.98 4.49 -60.60
CA ASP A 216 10.57 4.56 -62.00
C ASP A 216 9.90 3.23 -62.38
N LEU A 217 8.69 3.30 -62.94
CA LEU A 217 7.95 2.18 -63.50
C LEU A 217 7.80 2.43 -65.00
N SER A 218 8.76 1.91 -65.77
CA SER A 218 8.66 1.69 -67.21
C SER A 218 9.32 0.38 -67.58
#